data_AF-A0A7S0Z6A1-F1
#
_entry.id   AF-A0A7S0Z6A1-F1
#
_cell.length_a   1.000
_cell.length_b   1.000
_cell.length_c   1.000
_cell.angle_alpha   90.00
_cell.angle_beta   90.00
_cell.angle_gamma   90.00
#
_symmetry.space_group_name_H-M   'P 1'
#
loop_
_entity.id
_entity.type
_entity.pdbx_description
1 polymer ?
#
loop_
_entity_poly.entity_id
_entity_poly.type
_entity_poly.pdbx_seq_one_letter_code
_entity_poly.pdbx_strand_id
1 'polypeptide(L)'
;VVPGANVEMKSVRLRSEMTAPPGYLTESELIGIMEKNGIGTDASIPTHINNIQVRKYVDIEKGRRMVPTQLGITLVQGYYAIDAELVLPTVRRHVEQQLDLVAKGEAPYEGVVS
;
A
#
# COMPACT_ATOMS: atom_id res chain seq x y z
N VAL A 1 38.66 -13.40 25.94
CA VAL A 1 38.58 -12.21 26.81
C VAL A 1 37.84 -12.65 28.06
N VAL A 2 38.48 -12.61 29.23
CA VAL A 2 37.83 -13.00 30.50
C VAL A 2 37.03 -11.82 31.05
N PRO A 3 35.92 -12.05 31.78
CA PRO A 3 35.24 -10.99 32.52
C PRO A 3 36.25 -10.24 33.41
N GLY A 4 36.33 -8.91 33.27
CA GLY A 4 37.30 -8.06 33.98
C GLY A 4 38.61 -7.78 33.25
N ALA A 5 38.80 -8.29 32.02
CA ALA A 5 39.96 -7.92 31.21
C ALA A 5 39.87 -6.47 30.73
N ASN A 6 40.92 -5.69 30.98
CA ASN A 6 41.06 -4.34 30.44
C ASN A 6 41.34 -4.39 28.93
N VAL A 7 40.58 -3.63 28.15
CA VAL A 7 40.72 -3.55 26.69
C VAL A 7 41.12 -2.14 26.30
N GLU A 8 42.18 -2.04 25.51
CA GLU A 8 42.66 -0.76 24.98
C GLU A 8 41.72 -0.26 23.87
N MET A 9 41.16 0.93 24.08
CA MET A 9 40.19 1.53 23.17
C MET A 9 40.90 2.12 21.94
N LYS A 10 40.84 1.40 20.81
CA LYS A 10 41.56 1.78 19.58
C LYS A 10 41.04 3.07 18.93
N SER A 11 39.75 3.35 18.99
CA SER A 11 39.16 4.59 18.50
C SER A 11 37.74 4.78 19.01
N VAL A 12 37.36 6.02 19.30
CA VAL A 12 35.98 6.44 19.54
C VAL A 12 35.53 7.29 18.36
N ARG A 13 34.37 6.98 17.79
CA ARG A 13 33.73 7.83 16.79
C ARG A 13 32.34 8.20 17.26
N LEU A 14 32.07 9.50 17.31
CA LEU A 14 30.72 10.01 17.46
C LEU A 14 30.03 9.89 16.10
N ARG A 15 28.95 9.11 16.00
CA ARG A 15 28.14 9.02 14.78
C ARG A 15 26.98 9.99 14.90
N SER A 16 26.87 10.89 13.94
CA SER A 16 25.66 11.68 13.72
C SER A 16 24.91 11.07 12.55
N GLU A 17 23.68 10.63 12.79
CA GLU A 17 22.80 10.09 11.76
C GLU A 17 21.55 10.97 11.65
N MET A 18 20.91 10.97 10.48
CA MET A 18 19.68 11.71 10.22
C MET A 18 18.60 10.74 9.77
N THR A 19 17.35 11.02 10.15
CA THR A 19 16.20 10.28 9.63
C THR A 19 15.98 10.61 8.16
N ALA A 20 15.71 9.60 7.34
CA ALA A 20 15.28 9.77 5.97
C ALA A 20 13.76 9.54 5.85
N PRO A 21 13.07 10.23 4.93
CA PRO A 21 11.68 9.89 4.63
C PRO A 21 11.58 8.46 4.07
N PRO A 22 10.45 7.78 4.26
CA PRO A 22 10.19 6.51 3.59
C PRO A 22 10.30 6.67 2.07
N GLY A 23 10.88 5.68 1.40
CA GLY A 23 10.86 5.64 -0.06
C GLY A 23 9.47 5.28 -0.60
N TYR A 24 9.28 5.44 -1.91
CA TYR A 24 8.10 4.92 -2.59
C TYR A 24 8.03 3.39 -2.50
N LEU A 25 6.79 2.89 -2.52
CA LEU A 25 6.48 1.48 -2.46
C LEU A 25 6.96 0.76 -3.72
N THR A 26 7.48 -0.44 -3.54
CA THR A 26 7.59 -1.44 -4.58
C THR A 26 6.23 -2.10 -4.84
N GLU A 27 6.13 -2.82 -5.95
CA GLU A 27 4.92 -3.58 -6.27
C GLU A 27 4.54 -4.59 -5.18
N SER A 28 5.51 -5.36 -4.67
CA SER A 28 5.27 -6.32 -3.59
C SER A 28 4.81 -5.64 -2.29
N GLU A 29 5.34 -4.47 -1.95
CA GLU A 29 4.91 -3.73 -0.77
C GLU A 29 3.48 -3.19 -0.94
N LEU A 30 3.11 -2.72 -2.14
CA LEU A 30 1.75 -2.30 -2.42
C LEU A 30 0.77 -3.47 -2.31
N ILE A 31 1.13 -4.64 -2.87
CA ILE A 31 0.32 -5.87 -2.76
C ILE A 31 0.08 -6.21 -1.30
N GLY A 32 1.12 -6.25 -0.47
CA GLY A 32 0.97 -6.55 0.96
C GLY A 32 0.10 -5.52 1.70
N ILE A 33 0.13 -4.24 1.29
CA ILE A 33 -0.75 -3.21 1.85
C ILE A 33 -2.20 -3.41 1.37
N MET A 34 -2.43 -3.81 0.11
CA MET A 34 -3.77 -4.10 -0.41
C MET A 34 -4.40 -5.29 0.32
N GLU A 35 -3.66 -6.39 0.50
CA GLU A 35 -4.07 -7.57 1.25
C GLU A 35 -4.37 -7.23 2.72
N LYS A 36 -3.47 -6.50 3.40
CA LYS A 36 -3.70 -6.02 4.77
C LYS A 36 -4.94 -5.15 4.86
N ASN A 37 -5.26 -4.43 3.78
CA ASN A 37 -6.46 -3.61 3.71
C ASN A 37 -7.69 -4.36 3.16
N GLY A 38 -7.61 -5.66 2.90
CA GLY A 38 -8.73 -6.45 2.40
C GLY A 38 -9.33 -5.90 1.11
N ILE A 39 -8.49 -5.36 0.22
CA ILE A 39 -8.92 -4.88 -1.09
C ILE A 39 -8.21 -5.65 -2.20
N GLY A 40 -9.00 -6.16 -3.15
CA GLY A 40 -8.50 -7.07 -4.16
C GLY A 40 -8.23 -8.47 -3.62
N THR A 41 -8.18 -9.43 -4.53
CA THR A 41 -7.85 -10.84 -4.29
C THR A 41 -6.60 -11.21 -5.08
N ASP A 42 -6.01 -12.38 -4.83
CA ASP A 42 -4.86 -12.91 -5.58
C ASP A 42 -5.05 -12.81 -7.10
N ALA A 43 -6.30 -12.96 -7.57
CA ALA A 43 -6.65 -12.87 -8.98
C ALA A 43 -6.81 -11.43 -9.50
N SER A 44 -7.28 -10.48 -8.68
CA SER A 44 -7.64 -9.13 -9.13
C SER A 44 -6.57 -8.07 -8.85
N ILE A 45 -5.72 -8.26 -7.83
CA ILE A 45 -4.66 -7.32 -7.46
C ILE A 45 -3.73 -6.97 -8.64
N PRO A 46 -3.21 -7.95 -9.43
CA PRO A 46 -2.36 -7.63 -10.59
C PRO A 46 -3.08 -6.75 -11.62
N THR A 47 -4.38 -6.97 -11.82
CA THR A 47 -5.20 -6.17 -12.74
C THR A 47 -5.37 -4.74 -12.23
N HIS A 48 -5.62 -4.53 -10.94
CA HIS A 48 -5.73 -3.20 -10.34
C HIS A 48 -4.43 -2.40 -10.48
N ILE A 49 -3.28 -3.04 -10.23
CA ILE A 49 -1.96 -2.42 -10.38
C ILE A 49 -1.69 -2.06 -11.85
N ASN A 50 -1.95 -2.98 -12.78
CA ASN A 50 -1.78 -2.71 -14.20
C ASN A 50 -2.67 -1.54 -14.68
N ASN A 51 -3.90 -1.46 -14.19
CA ASN A 51 -4.83 -0.40 -14.57
C ASN A 51 -4.33 1.00 -14.19
N ILE A 52 -3.81 1.19 -12.98
CA ILE A 52 -3.31 2.51 -12.55
C ILE A 52 -2.03 2.91 -13.30
N GLN A 53 -1.23 1.93 -13.73
CA GLN A 53 -0.05 2.16 -14.57
C GLN A 53 -0.43 2.53 -16.00
N VAL A 54 -1.31 1.76 -16.65
CA VAL A 54 -1.77 2.02 -18.03
C VAL A 54 -2.46 3.38 -18.13
N ARG A 55 -3.22 3.77 -17.10
CA ARG A 55 -3.90 5.07 -17.01
C ARG A 55 -2.98 6.24 -16.61
N LYS A 56 -1.68 5.99 -16.41
CA LYS A 56 -0.67 7.01 -16.07
C LYS A 56 -0.92 7.73 -14.74
N TYR A 57 -1.52 7.05 -13.76
CA TYR A 57 -1.61 7.56 -12.39
C TYR A 57 -0.34 7.28 -11.59
N VAL A 58 0.41 6.25 -11.99
CA VAL A 58 1.66 5.82 -11.39
C VAL A 58 2.63 5.44 -12.51
N ASP A 59 3.88 5.85 -12.37
CA ASP A 59 5.01 5.39 -13.17
C ASP A 59 5.85 4.38 -12.38
N ILE A 60 6.51 3.46 -13.09
CA ILE A 60 7.42 2.48 -12.49
C ILE A 60 8.86 2.90 -12.76
N GLU A 61 9.57 3.27 -11.71
CA GLU A 61 10.98 3.63 -11.78
C GLU A 61 11.92 2.42 -11.57
N LYS A 62 13.23 2.68 -11.60
CA LYS A 62 14.27 1.69 -11.31
C LYS A 62 14.02 1.02 -9.96
N GLY A 63 14.17 -0.30 -9.92
CA GLY A 63 13.87 -1.09 -8.72
C GLY A 63 12.37 -1.38 -8.52
N ARG A 64 11.54 -1.23 -9.57
CA ARG A 64 10.09 -1.48 -9.54
C ARG A 64 9.36 -0.65 -8.47
N ARG A 65 9.82 0.57 -8.24
CA ARG A 65 9.16 1.53 -7.34
C ARG A 65 8.02 2.22 -8.08
N MET A 66 6.87 2.25 -7.44
CA MET A 66 5.65 2.89 -7.91
C MET A 66 5.65 4.36 -7.48
N VAL A 67 5.91 5.25 -8.44
CA VAL A 67 5.97 6.69 -8.22
C VAL A 67 4.68 7.33 -8.73
N PRO A 68 3.88 7.98 -7.88
CA PRO A 68 2.64 8.61 -8.31
C PRO A 68 2.94 9.80 -9.23
N THR A 69 2.19 9.90 -10.32
CA THR A 69 2.29 11.03 -11.25
C THR A 69 1.54 12.24 -10.70
N GLN A 70 1.79 13.42 -11.26
CA GLN A 70 1.03 14.62 -10.89
C GLN A 70 -0.48 14.43 -11.11
N LEU A 71 -0.88 13.72 -12.18
CA LEU A 71 -2.28 13.39 -12.43
C LEU A 71 -2.85 12.49 -11.32
N GLY A 72 -2.14 11.43 -10.95
CA GLY A 72 -2.57 10.52 -9.88
C GLY A 72 -2.72 11.23 -8.54
N ILE A 73 -1.75 12.08 -8.18
CA ILE A 73 -1.78 12.87 -6.95
C ILE A 73 -2.98 13.83 -6.94
N THR A 74 -3.17 14.60 -8.02
CA THR A 74 -4.26 15.58 -8.11
C THR A 74 -5.63 14.92 -8.04
N LEU A 75 -5.82 13.76 -8.69
CA LEU A 75 -7.07 13.01 -8.61
C LEU A 75 -7.36 12.57 -7.17
N VAL A 76 -6.38 11.94 -6.50
CA VAL A 76 -6.52 11.50 -5.12
C VAL A 76 -6.82 12.67 -4.18
N GLN A 77 -6.08 13.77 -4.29
CA GLN A 77 -6.29 14.95 -3.45
C GLN A 77 -7.65 15.61 -3.70
N GLY A 78 -8.06 15.71 -4.96
CA GLY A 78 -9.34 16.29 -5.36
C GLY A 78 -10.52 15.50 -4.81
N TYR A 79 -10.53 14.18 -4.98
CA TYR A 79 -11.58 13.33 -4.43
C TYR A 79 -11.56 13.33 -2.90
N TYR A 80 -10.38 13.25 -2.28
CA TYR A 80 -10.27 13.26 -0.81
C TYR A 80 -10.82 14.54 -0.18
N ALA A 81 -10.66 15.69 -0.84
CA ALA A 81 -11.21 16.96 -0.38
C ALA A 81 -12.74 17.05 -0.48
N ILE A 82 -13.35 16.27 -1.37
CA ILE A 82 -14.81 16.18 -1.54
C ILE A 82 -15.38 15.16 -0.57
N ASP A 83 -14.84 13.94 -0.59
CA ASP A 83 -15.23 12.83 0.25
C ASP A 83 -14.06 11.83 0.37
N ALA A 84 -13.55 11.68 1.59
CA ALA A 84 -12.43 10.79 1.89
C ALA A 84 -12.76 9.31 1.62
N GLU A 85 -14.02 8.90 1.73
CA GLU A 85 -14.42 7.50 1.52
C GLU A 85 -14.25 7.05 0.06
N LEU A 86 -14.20 7.98 -0.90
CA LEU A 86 -13.95 7.70 -2.31
C LEU A 86 -12.50 7.25 -2.59
N VAL A 87 -11.58 7.54 -1.68
CA VAL A 87 -10.14 7.25 -1.83
C VAL A 87 -9.69 6.17 -0.88
N LEU A 88 -10.24 6.16 0.34
CA LEU A 88 -9.87 5.20 1.37
C LEU A 88 -10.34 3.78 1.00
N PRO A 89 -9.60 2.73 1.42
CA PRO A 89 -9.92 1.35 1.05
C PRO A 89 -11.21 0.81 1.67
N THR A 90 -11.80 1.53 2.64
CA THR A 90 -12.92 1.08 3.47
C THR A 90 -14.14 0.65 2.65
N VAL A 91 -14.58 1.48 1.71
CA VAL A 91 -15.75 1.19 0.87
C VAL A 91 -15.48 -0.04 0.00
N ARG A 92 -14.29 -0.11 -0.61
CA ARG A 92 -13.92 -1.26 -1.42
C ARG A 92 -13.87 -2.55 -0.61
N ARG A 93 -13.29 -2.52 0.59
CA ARG A 93 -13.27 -3.68 1.50
C ARG A 93 -14.69 -4.14 1.81
N HIS A 94 -15.60 -3.21 2.12
CA HIS A 94 -16.97 -3.54 2.41
C HIS A 94 -17.65 -4.25 1.23
N VAL A 95 -17.46 -3.73 0.00
CA VAL A 95 -17.98 -4.37 -1.22
C VAL A 95 -17.40 -5.79 -1.40
N GLU A 96 -16.09 -5.97 -1.26
CA GLU A 96 -15.45 -7.31 -1.35
C GLU A 96 -16.06 -8.27 -0.33
N GLN A 97 -16.28 -7.83 0.92
CA GLN A 97 -16.91 -8.64 1.95
C GLN A 97 -18.35 -9.04 1.60
N GLN A 98 -19.14 -8.13 1.02
CA GLN A 98 -20.50 -8.45 0.58
C GLN A 98 -20.49 -9.47 -0.57
N LEU A 99 -19.56 -9.32 -1.52
CA LEU A 99 -19.38 -10.29 -2.61
C LEU A 99 -18.99 -11.68 -2.07
N ASP A 100 -18.14 -11.74 -1.06
CA ASP A 100 -17.77 -12.99 -0.38
C ASP A 100 -18.97 -13.65 0.32
N LEU A 101 -19.84 -12.87 0.98
CA LEU A 101 -21.05 -13.40 1.62
C LEU A 101 -21.98 -14.02 0.57
N VAL A 102 -22.16 -13.36 -0.57
CA VAL A 102 -22.96 -13.90 -1.68
C VAL A 102 -22.33 -15.18 -2.23
N ALA A 103 -21.02 -15.20 -2.44
CA ALA A 103 -20.30 -16.36 -2.94
C ALA A 103 -20.41 -17.59 -2.01
N LYS A 104 -20.50 -17.37 -0.70
CA LYS A 104 -20.71 -18.42 0.31
C LYS A 104 -22.17 -18.81 0.49
N GLY A 105 -23.11 -18.10 -0.13
CA GLY A 105 -24.55 -18.28 0.06
C GLY A 105 -25.07 -17.76 1.40
N GLU A 106 -24.30 -16.91 2.09
CA GLU A 106 -24.64 -16.30 3.38
C GLU A 106 -25.49 -15.02 3.22
N ALA A 107 -25.53 -14.43 2.02
CA ALA A 107 -26.38 -13.30 1.67
C ALA A 107 -26.99 -13.47 0.27
N PRO A 108 -28.27 -13.08 0.05
CA PRO A 108 -28.85 -13.03 -1.28
C PRO A 108 -28.28 -11.86 -2.08
N TYR A 109 -28.09 -12.05 -3.38
CA TYR A 109 -27.59 -11.02 -4.29
C TYR A 109 -28.44 -9.73 -4.25
N GLU A 110 -29.76 -9.87 -4.17
CA GLU A 110 -30.69 -8.74 -4.12
C GLU A 110 -30.45 -7.85 -2.90
N GLY A 111 -30.04 -8.43 -1.77
CA GLY A 111 -29.75 -7.70 -0.53
C GLY A 111 -28.40 -6.95 -0.56
N VAL A 112 -27.53 -7.24 -1.52
CA VAL A 112 -26.21 -6.60 -1.67
C VAL A 112 -26.23 -5.47 -2.71
N VAL A 113 -27.12 -5.56 -3.71
CA VAL A 113 -27.16 -4.61 -4.83
C VAL A 113 -28.26 -3.53 -4.68
N SER A 114 -29.17 -3.69 -3.72
CA SER A 114 -30.22 -2.70 -3.40
C SER A 114 -29.75 -1.59 -2.48
#